data_AF-A0AA40B5Q6-F1
#
_entry.id   AF-A0AA40B5Q6-F1
#
_cell.length_a   1.000
_cell.length_b   1.000
_cell.length_c   1.000
_cell.angle_alpha   90.00
_cell.angle_beta   90.00
_cell.angle_gamma   90.00
#
_symmetry.space_group_name_H-M   'P 1'
#
loop_
_entity.id
_entity.type
_entity.pdbx_description
1 polymer ?
#
loop_
_entity_poly.entity_id
_entity_poly.type
_entity_poly.pdbx_seq_one_letter_code
_entity_poly.pdbx_strand_id
1 'polypeptide(L)'
;MFFTKTAIAASGFAALSNAHILMNTPKIFTTPAAQNGPLDPSGSNFPCQAAGGVYNANGFTNVMPLGSTQPLRFTGTAVHGGGSCQISITYDTAPTKNSVWKVIHSIEGGCPAKNTPGNLGNDPTAPVPFDYSFPIPDDIPTGNATVAWTWLNKIGNREFYMNCAPVTLTGTGGDKSNWESLPDMVVANIAPANGCVTVEGQDYAYPNPGKSVDIFASGALSPLGANCGAAASPASGSGGSGGSGGSGSSAPTTAAVAPPSPSTTLAGGVFIEPSKSAASPPAATTQPAAAQPVASQPSTPKSPAVQSPAVQPSQTQPAAQPAPSISGGSGTSGAFAAGAACSPEGQWNCIGGTSFQRCGSGAWSAVQALAAGTSCTAGQSAAINIVATKARRVAVPFRA
;
A
#
# COMPACT_ATOMS: atom_id res chain seq x y z
N MET A 1 54.76 -30.39 -30.48
CA MET A 1 53.99 -29.17 -30.18
C MET A 1 52.61 -29.59 -29.67
N PHE A 2 52.30 -29.38 -28.39
CA PHE A 2 50.92 -29.43 -27.89
C PHE A 2 50.80 -28.45 -26.72
N PHE A 3 50.11 -27.32 -26.94
CA PHE A 3 49.76 -26.37 -25.88
C PHE A 3 48.29 -26.58 -25.53
N THR A 4 48.03 -27.20 -24.38
CA THR A 4 46.67 -27.43 -23.88
C THR A 4 46.08 -26.10 -23.37
N LYS A 5 45.01 -25.63 -24.01
CA LYS A 5 44.30 -24.41 -23.60
C LYS A 5 43.43 -24.73 -22.38
N THR A 6 43.73 -24.11 -21.23
CA THR A 6 42.85 -24.15 -20.06
C THR A 6 41.89 -22.97 -20.13
N ALA A 7 40.68 -23.18 -20.65
CA ALA A 7 39.63 -22.18 -20.62
C ALA A 7 38.95 -22.18 -19.25
N ILE A 8 39.23 -21.17 -18.43
CA ILE A 8 38.52 -20.97 -17.15
C ILE A 8 37.17 -20.32 -17.46
N ALA A 9 36.11 -21.11 -17.45
CA ALA A 9 34.74 -20.62 -17.54
C ALA A 9 34.33 -20.00 -16.19
N ALA A 10 34.44 -18.68 -16.06
CA ALA A 10 33.95 -17.93 -14.92
C ALA A 10 32.42 -17.79 -14.99
N SER A 11 31.69 -18.83 -14.61
CA SER A 11 30.24 -18.78 -14.44
C SER A 11 29.88 -17.88 -13.25
N GLY A 12 29.64 -16.60 -13.53
CA GLY A 12 29.17 -15.65 -12.53
C GLY A 12 27.78 -16.02 -12.04
N PHE A 13 27.68 -16.53 -10.81
CA PHE A 13 26.41 -16.67 -10.10
C PHE A 13 25.88 -15.27 -9.76
N ALA A 14 25.10 -14.69 -10.67
CA ALA A 14 24.22 -13.58 -10.37
C ALA A 14 23.13 -14.09 -9.41
N ALA A 15 23.39 -14.01 -8.11
CA ALA A 15 22.36 -14.20 -7.10
C ALA A 15 21.29 -13.13 -7.31
N LEU A 16 20.13 -13.54 -7.83
CA LEU A 16 18.95 -12.69 -7.91
C LEU A 16 18.48 -12.40 -6.47
N SER A 17 19.03 -11.35 -5.87
CA SER A 17 18.70 -10.90 -4.53
C SER A 17 17.26 -10.41 -4.51
N ASN A 18 16.34 -11.30 -4.13
CA ASN A 18 14.90 -11.07 -4.06
C ASN A 18 14.55 -10.22 -2.83
N ALA A 19 15.21 -9.06 -2.70
CA ALA A 19 15.26 -8.21 -1.52
C ALA A 19 14.12 -7.19 -1.44
N HIS A 20 13.37 -6.98 -2.53
CA HIS A 20 12.40 -5.90 -2.68
C HIS A 20 11.14 -6.06 -1.83
N ILE A 21 10.19 -5.13 -1.96
CA ILE A 21 9.08 -4.95 -1.02
C ILE A 21 7.77 -5.54 -1.53
N LEU A 22 7.13 -6.34 -0.68
CA LEU A 22 5.82 -6.93 -0.89
C LEU A 22 4.81 -6.37 0.11
N MET A 23 3.63 -5.95 -0.36
CA MET A 23 2.47 -5.74 0.51
C MET A 23 1.98 -7.07 1.07
N ASN A 24 2.02 -7.24 2.39
CA ASN A 24 1.52 -8.43 3.08
C ASN A 24 0.13 -8.19 3.73
N THR A 25 -0.20 -6.94 4.03
CA THR A 25 -1.47 -6.50 4.60
C THR A 25 -1.92 -5.23 3.85
N PRO A 26 -3.13 -5.17 3.28
CA PRO A 26 -4.09 -6.26 3.11
C PRO A 26 -3.50 -7.47 2.36
N LYS A 27 -4.04 -8.66 2.62
CA LYS A 27 -3.52 -9.90 2.03
C LYS A 27 -3.82 -9.92 0.54
N ILE A 28 -2.75 -10.00 -0.25
CA ILE A 28 -2.77 -9.97 -1.72
C ILE A 28 -3.35 -11.23 -2.36
N PHE A 29 -3.61 -11.15 -3.66
CA PHE A 29 -3.90 -12.33 -4.48
C PHE A 29 -2.77 -13.37 -4.41
N THR A 30 -3.12 -14.65 -4.57
CA THR A 30 -2.20 -15.78 -4.70
C THR A 30 -1.84 -16.11 -6.16
N THR A 31 -2.62 -15.59 -7.11
CA THR A 31 -2.30 -15.58 -8.55
C THR A 31 -2.51 -14.15 -9.08
N PRO A 32 -1.54 -13.53 -9.76
CA PRO A 32 -0.17 -14.03 -10.02
C PRO A 32 0.59 -14.35 -8.73
N ALA A 33 1.59 -15.24 -8.82
CA ALA A 33 2.40 -15.59 -7.67
C ALA A 33 3.15 -14.34 -7.18
N ALA A 34 2.96 -13.99 -5.91
CA ALA A 34 3.48 -12.77 -5.29
C ALA A 34 4.97 -12.53 -5.61
N GLN A 35 5.28 -11.43 -6.31
CA GLN A 35 6.65 -10.95 -6.49
C GLN A 35 6.85 -9.68 -5.68
N ASN A 36 8.01 -9.55 -5.04
CA ASN A 36 8.37 -8.34 -4.30
C ASN A 36 9.10 -7.30 -5.17
N GLY A 37 9.52 -7.68 -6.39
CA GLY A 37 10.10 -6.77 -7.37
C GLY A 37 9.10 -5.80 -8.02
N PRO A 38 9.60 -4.81 -8.77
CA PRO A 38 8.77 -3.85 -9.49
C PRO A 38 8.01 -4.49 -10.65
N LEU A 39 7.09 -3.73 -11.25
CA LEU A 39 6.55 -4.06 -12.56
C LEU A 39 7.65 -3.99 -13.63
N ASP A 40 7.43 -4.74 -14.71
CA ASP A 40 8.30 -4.73 -15.88
C ASP A 40 8.25 -3.34 -16.55
N PRO A 41 9.38 -2.71 -16.92
CA PRO A 41 9.39 -1.40 -17.58
C PRO A 41 8.60 -1.32 -18.89
N SER A 42 8.34 -2.44 -19.58
CA SER A 42 7.44 -2.51 -20.75
C SER A 42 5.95 -2.48 -20.39
N GLY A 43 5.61 -2.48 -19.10
CA GLY A 43 4.26 -2.63 -18.57
C GLY A 43 3.59 -3.95 -18.95
N SER A 44 4.36 -4.96 -19.37
CA SER A 44 3.85 -6.28 -19.79
C SER A 44 3.01 -6.98 -18.71
N ASN A 45 3.38 -6.80 -17.43
CA ASN A 45 2.72 -7.33 -16.25
C ASN A 45 1.88 -6.29 -15.46
N PHE A 46 1.58 -5.12 -16.05
CA PHE A 46 0.61 -4.19 -15.48
C PHE A 46 -0.83 -4.59 -15.86
N PRO A 47 -1.82 -4.49 -14.93
CA PRO A 47 -1.68 -4.16 -13.52
C PRO A 47 -1.32 -5.38 -12.66
N CYS A 48 -1.06 -5.15 -11.37
CA CYS A 48 -1.03 -6.20 -10.34
C CYS A 48 -0.02 -7.34 -10.53
N GLN A 49 1.06 -7.13 -11.31
CA GLN A 49 2.03 -8.18 -11.73
C GLN A 49 1.40 -9.30 -12.59
N ALA A 50 0.17 -9.13 -13.08
CA ALA A 50 -0.63 -10.19 -13.69
C ALA A 50 -0.44 -10.27 -15.21
N ALA A 51 0.68 -10.86 -15.64
CA ALA A 51 0.90 -11.18 -17.06
C ALA A 51 -0.20 -12.15 -17.58
N GLY A 52 -1.20 -11.59 -18.28
CA GLY A 52 -2.36 -12.33 -18.79
C GLY A 52 -3.66 -12.18 -17.98
N GLY A 53 -3.70 -11.35 -16.93
CA GLY A 53 -4.96 -10.98 -16.25
C GLY A 53 -5.67 -12.10 -15.46
N VAL A 54 -4.95 -13.16 -15.08
CA VAL A 54 -5.50 -14.24 -14.23
C VAL A 54 -5.31 -13.89 -12.75
N TYR A 55 -6.42 -13.88 -12.02
CA TYR A 55 -6.45 -13.56 -10.59
C TYR A 55 -7.06 -14.69 -9.78
N ASN A 56 -6.44 -15.03 -8.65
CA ASN A 56 -6.98 -15.99 -7.69
C ASN A 56 -6.55 -15.61 -6.28
N ALA A 57 -7.44 -15.84 -5.32
CA ALA A 57 -7.24 -15.56 -3.90
C ALA A 57 -7.34 -16.84 -3.03
N ASN A 58 -7.51 -18.00 -3.65
CA ASN A 58 -7.76 -19.29 -3.00
C ASN A 58 -8.93 -19.23 -1.99
N GLY A 59 -10.03 -18.58 -2.39
CA GLY A 59 -11.25 -18.43 -1.60
C GLY A 59 -11.20 -17.34 -0.49
N PHE A 60 -10.10 -16.61 -0.36
CA PHE A 60 -9.95 -15.52 0.61
C PHE A 60 -10.36 -14.15 0.04
N THR A 61 -10.85 -13.25 0.89
CA THR A 61 -11.06 -11.82 0.60
C THR A 61 -10.79 -11.01 1.87
N ASN A 62 -10.31 -9.77 1.72
CA ASN A 62 -10.20 -8.84 2.86
C ASN A 62 -11.56 -8.14 3.04
N VAL A 63 -12.26 -8.41 4.14
CA VAL A 63 -13.52 -7.72 4.44
C VAL A 63 -13.23 -6.34 5.02
N MET A 64 -13.71 -5.30 4.36
CA MET A 64 -13.41 -3.90 4.71
C MET A 64 -14.72 -3.11 4.81
N PRO A 65 -15.16 -2.67 6.00
CA PRO A 65 -16.31 -1.79 6.11
C PRO A 65 -16.03 -0.42 5.47
N LEU A 66 -17.03 0.17 4.83
CA LEU A 66 -16.98 1.57 4.41
C LEU A 66 -16.78 2.48 5.63
N GLY A 67 -15.97 3.54 5.49
CA GLY A 67 -15.55 4.42 6.59
C GLY A 67 -14.52 3.81 7.56
N SER A 68 -14.13 2.54 7.40
CA SER A 68 -13.12 1.93 8.28
C SER A 68 -11.69 2.35 7.93
N THR A 69 -10.80 2.29 8.92
CA THR A 69 -9.35 2.41 8.71
C THR A 69 -8.73 1.02 8.63
N GLN A 70 -7.97 0.75 7.57
CA GLN A 70 -7.37 -0.54 7.26
C GLN A 70 -5.85 -0.50 7.44
N PRO A 71 -5.22 -1.56 8.01
CA PRO A 71 -3.77 -1.62 8.16
C PRO A 71 -3.08 -1.85 6.81
N LEU A 72 -1.93 -1.19 6.62
CA LEU A 72 -1.04 -1.37 5.49
C LEU A 72 0.36 -1.74 5.99
N ARG A 73 0.85 -2.92 5.57
CA ARG A 73 2.11 -3.50 6.04
C ARG A 73 2.85 -4.25 4.95
N PHE A 74 4.16 -4.31 5.12
CA PHE A 74 5.09 -4.78 4.10
C PHE A 74 6.10 -5.82 4.63
N THR A 75 6.61 -6.63 3.73
CA THR A 75 7.72 -7.58 3.93
C THR A 75 8.81 -7.29 2.90
N GLY A 76 10.07 -7.38 3.31
CA GLY A 76 11.24 -7.15 2.45
C GLY A 76 12.24 -6.17 3.03
N THR A 77 13.36 -5.97 2.32
CA THR A 77 14.53 -5.22 2.83
C THR A 77 14.91 -4.03 1.95
N ALA A 78 14.75 -4.11 0.64
CA ALA A 78 15.10 -3.06 -0.30
C ALA A 78 14.01 -1.98 -0.38
N VAL A 79 13.87 -1.21 0.71
CA VAL A 79 12.92 -0.09 0.84
C VAL A 79 13.38 1.18 0.10
N HIS A 80 14.54 1.15 -0.57
CA HIS A 80 15.02 2.21 -1.48
C HIS A 80 15.01 3.64 -0.88
N GLY A 81 15.25 3.75 0.43
CA GLY A 81 15.20 5.02 1.16
C GLY A 81 13.80 5.63 1.34
N GLY A 82 12.75 4.84 1.11
CA GLY A 82 11.36 5.30 1.05
C GLY A 82 10.95 5.72 -0.36
N GLY A 83 10.35 6.89 -0.48
CA GLY A 83 9.57 7.29 -1.65
C GLY A 83 8.10 7.45 -1.28
N SER A 84 7.22 7.37 -2.27
CA SER A 84 5.81 7.75 -2.11
C SER A 84 4.87 6.70 -2.67
N CYS A 85 3.71 6.55 -2.04
CA CYS A 85 2.77 5.48 -2.34
C CYS A 85 1.35 6.01 -2.58
N GLN A 86 0.56 5.30 -3.38
CA GLN A 86 -0.89 5.46 -3.40
C GLN A 86 -1.57 4.13 -3.04
N ILE A 87 -2.73 4.26 -2.41
CA ILE A 87 -3.68 3.18 -2.22
C ILE A 87 -4.89 3.52 -3.08
N SER A 88 -5.19 2.65 -4.03
CA SER A 88 -6.23 2.89 -5.04
C SER A 88 -7.19 1.70 -5.13
N ILE A 89 -8.42 1.95 -5.55
CA ILE A 89 -9.48 0.94 -5.61
C ILE A 89 -10.15 0.91 -6.99
N THR A 90 -10.49 -0.28 -7.44
CA THR A 90 -11.33 -0.52 -8.63
C THR A 90 -12.37 -1.59 -8.31
N TYR A 91 -13.56 -1.52 -8.91
CA TYR A 91 -14.57 -2.57 -8.77
C TYR A 91 -14.33 -3.76 -9.70
N ASP A 92 -13.32 -3.68 -10.58
CA ASP A 92 -12.88 -4.84 -11.36
C ASP A 92 -12.22 -5.87 -10.43
N THR A 93 -12.88 -7.03 -10.27
CA THR A 93 -12.35 -8.16 -9.48
C THR A 93 -11.26 -8.94 -10.20
N ALA A 94 -11.05 -8.66 -11.48
CA ALA A 94 -9.96 -9.17 -12.31
C ALA A 94 -9.38 -8.02 -13.18
N PRO A 95 -8.58 -7.11 -12.59
CA PRO A 95 -8.16 -5.88 -13.27
C PRO A 95 -7.35 -6.11 -14.56
N THR A 96 -7.56 -5.26 -15.54
CA THR A 96 -6.86 -5.25 -16.83
C THR A 96 -6.12 -3.92 -17.03
N LYS A 97 -5.39 -3.77 -18.14
CA LYS A 97 -4.77 -2.48 -18.51
C LYS A 97 -5.78 -1.34 -18.72
N ASN A 98 -7.06 -1.67 -18.91
CA ASN A 98 -8.15 -0.72 -19.10
C ASN A 98 -8.94 -0.42 -17.80
N SER A 99 -8.60 -1.09 -16.69
CA SER A 99 -9.27 -0.89 -15.41
C SER A 99 -8.96 0.50 -14.85
N VAL A 100 -10.02 1.23 -14.49
CA VAL A 100 -9.90 2.54 -13.84
C VAL A 100 -9.61 2.33 -12.36
N TRP A 101 -8.50 2.91 -11.90
CA TRP A 101 -8.05 2.85 -10.51
C TRP A 101 -8.21 4.21 -9.85
N LYS A 102 -8.91 4.24 -8.72
CA LYS A 102 -9.27 5.47 -8.02
C LYS A 102 -8.56 5.61 -6.69
N VAL A 103 -7.85 6.72 -6.48
CA VAL A 103 -7.05 6.98 -5.28
C VAL A 103 -7.97 7.20 -4.08
N ILE A 104 -7.79 6.39 -3.03
CA ILE A 104 -8.46 6.55 -1.74
C ILE A 104 -7.53 7.11 -0.66
N HIS A 105 -6.22 6.91 -0.80
CA HIS A 105 -5.21 7.47 0.11
C HIS A 105 -3.86 7.64 -0.59
N SER A 106 -3.13 8.73 -0.29
CA SER A 106 -1.76 8.97 -0.73
C SER A 106 -0.82 9.09 0.46
N ILE A 107 0.39 8.54 0.34
CA ILE A 107 1.47 8.67 1.33
C ILE A 107 2.66 9.34 0.64
N GLU A 108 2.88 10.62 0.94
CA GLU A 108 3.88 11.47 0.31
C GLU A 108 5.17 11.49 1.15
N GLY A 109 6.15 10.76 0.63
CA GLY A 109 7.42 10.48 1.27
C GLY A 109 7.36 9.44 2.39
N GLY A 110 8.53 8.84 2.67
CA GLY A 110 8.68 7.90 3.78
C GLY A 110 7.81 6.64 3.69
N CYS A 111 7.39 6.21 2.50
CA CYS A 111 6.74 4.91 2.23
C CYS A 111 7.65 4.06 1.33
N PRO A 112 7.84 2.75 1.59
CA PRO A 112 7.30 1.92 2.68
C PRO A 112 8.11 1.98 3.98
N ALA A 113 9.11 2.87 4.09
CA ALA A 113 9.91 3.05 5.30
C ALA A 113 10.13 4.53 5.64
N LYS A 114 9.71 4.94 6.84
CA LYS A 114 9.81 6.34 7.31
C LYS A 114 11.26 6.65 7.69
N ASN A 115 11.78 7.81 7.26
CA ASN A 115 13.11 8.34 7.66
C ASN A 115 14.29 7.33 7.55
N THR A 116 14.22 6.38 6.61
CA THR A 116 15.25 5.34 6.47
C THR A 116 16.23 5.75 5.36
N PRO A 117 17.55 5.86 5.62
CA PRO A 117 18.53 6.35 4.64
C PRO A 117 18.96 5.31 3.60
N GLY A 118 18.46 4.08 3.66
CA GLY A 118 18.86 2.97 2.80
C GLY A 118 17.97 1.74 3.01
N ASN A 119 18.53 0.54 2.76
CA ASN A 119 17.80 -0.73 2.88
C ASN A 119 17.85 -1.31 4.31
N LEU A 120 16.85 -2.13 4.65
CA LEU A 120 16.61 -2.67 5.98
C LEU A 120 17.13 -4.10 6.13
N GLY A 121 18.30 -4.30 6.74
CA GLY A 121 18.82 -5.64 7.03
C GLY A 121 19.01 -6.51 5.77
N ASN A 122 19.09 -7.83 5.97
CA ASN A 122 19.46 -8.80 4.92
C ASN A 122 18.45 -9.97 4.76
N ASP A 123 17.39 -10.05 5.56
CA ASP A 123 16.37 -11.10 5.46
C ASP A 123 15.19 -10.64 4.59
N PRO A 124 15.04 -11.12 3.34
CA PRO A 124 13.98 -10.70 2.43
C PRO A 124 12.56 -11.08 2.91
N THR A 125 12.44 -11.91 3.95
CA THR A 125 11.16 -12.30 4.56
C THR A 125 10.83 -11.51 5.82
N ALA A 126 11.73 -10.64 6.29
CA ALA A 126 11.50 -9.82 7.47
C ALA A 126 10.34 -8.81 7.25
N PRO A 127 9.52 -8.55 8.28
CA PRO A 127 8.55 -7.47 8.24
C PRO A 127 9.26 -6.11 8.22
N VAL A 128 8.77 -5.19 7.39
CA VAL A 128 9.20 -3.80 7.42
C VAL A 128 8.68 -3.18 8.73
N PRO A 129 9.53 -2.58 9.58
CA PRO A 129 9.18 -2.18 10.95
C PRO A 129 8.47 -0.81 11.00
N PHE A 130 7.57 -0.56 10.05
CA PHE A 130 6.79 0.66 9.94
C PHE A 130 5.33 0.30 9.66
N ASP A 131 4.44 0.61 10.60
CA ASP A 131 2.99 0.52 10.40
C ASP A 131 2.48 1.76 9.64
N TYR A 132 1.56 1.49 8.72
CA TYR A 132 0.75 2.47 7.99
C TYR A 132 -0.72 2.04 8.05
N SER A 133 -1.61 2.95 7.67
CA SER A 133 -3.03 2.67 7.53
C SER A 133 -3.65 3.57 6.48
N PHE A 134 -4.75 3.13 5.87
CA PHE A 134 -5.53 3.93 4.92
C PHE A 134 -7.02 3.85 5.26
N PRO A 135 -7.78 4.94 5.11
CA PRO A 135 -9.23 4.89 5.21
C PRO A 135 -9.85 4.27 3.95
N ILE A 136 -10.97 3.59 4.14
CA ILE A 136 -11.95 3.30 3.09
C ILE A 136 -12.99 4.43 3.11
N PRO A 137 -13.32 5.06 1.97
CA PRO A 137 -14.42 6.04 1.92
C PRO A 137 -15.72 5.46 2.48
N ASP A 138 -16.53 6.30 3.14
CA ASP A 138 -17.83 5.92 3.70
C ASP A 138 -18.98 6.05 2.68
N ASP A 139 -18.74 6.70 1.55
CA ASP A 139 -19.74 7.15 0.57
C ASP A 139 -19.68 6.45 -0.80
N ILE A 140 -18.88 5.39 -0.95
CA ILE A 140 -18.75 4.61 -2.21
C ILE A 140 -19.61 3.32 -2.19
N PRO A 141 -19.86 2.66 -3.34
CA PRO A 141 -20.62 1.42 -3.37
C PRO A 141 -20.02 0.27 -2.53
N THR A 142 -20.87 -0.52 -1.88
CA THR A 142 -20.47 -1.84 -1.32
C THR A 142 -20.31 -2.88 -2.43
N GLY A 143 -19.56 -3.96 -2.16
CA GLY A 143 -19.40 -5.09 -3.08
C GLY A 143 -17.97 -5.61 -3.14
N ASN A 144 -17.72 -6.53 -4.06
CA ASN A 144 -16.35 -7.02 -4.32
C ASN A 144 -15.59 -5.99 -5.17
N ALA A 145 -14.34 -5.77 -4.80
CA ALA A 145 -13.44 -4.82 -5.45
C ALA A 145 -11.99 -5.31 -5.33
N THR A 146 -11.06 -4.61 -5.99
CA THR A 146 -9.63 -4.80 -5.84
C THR A 146 -8.99 -3.52 -5.30
N VAL A 147 -8.19 -3.63 -4.24
CA VAL A 147 -7.33 -2.55 -3.74
C VAL A 147 -5.90 -2.79 -4.23
N ALA A 148 -5.25 -1.77 -4.75
CA ALA A 148 -3.83 -1.77 -5.10
C ALA A 148 -3.05 -0.83 -4.17
N TRP A 149 -1.92 -1.33 -3.67
CA TRP A 149 -0.80 -0.49 -3.25
C TRP A 149 0.11 -0.27 -4.45
N THR A 150 0.46 0.99 -4.72
CA THR A 150 1.52 1.36 -5.66
C THR A 150 2.59 2.17 -4.95
N TRP A 151 3.84 2.04 -5.41
CA TRP A 151 4.98 2.75 -4.83
C TRP A 151 5.97 3.23 -5.90
N LEU A 152 6.35 4.50 -5.77
CA LEU A 152 7.41 5.18 -6.48
C LEU A 152 8.62 5.29 -5.55
N ASN A 153 9.68 4.56 -5.86
CA ASN A 153 10.88 4.50 -5.03
C ASN A 153 11.72 5.79 -5.11
N LYS A 154 12.32 6.15 -3.97
CA LYS A 154 13.19 7.33 -3.88
C LYS A 154 14.55 7.08 -4.54
N ILE A 155 15.28 6.07 -4.10
CA ILE A 155 16.66 5.74 -4.52
C ILE A 155 16.66 4.55 -5.49
N GLY A 156 17.62 4.50 -6.42
CA GLY A 156 17.84 3.38 -7.33
C GLY A 156 17.27 3.59 -8.73
N ASN A 157 16.97 2.49 -9.43
CA ASN A 157 16.30 2.55 -10.74
C ASN A 157 14.96 3.30 -10.64
N ARG A 158 14.47 3.84 -11.74
CA ARG A 158 13.14 4.46 -11.78
C ARG A 158 12.12 3.31 -11.94
N GLU A 159 11.47 2.92 -10.85
CA GLU A 159 10.66 1.70 -10.79
C GLU A 159 9.21 2.02 -10.37
N PHE A 160 8.28 1.11 -10.68
CA PHE A 160 6.89 1.19 -10.25
C PHE A 160 6.47 -0.13 -9.64
N TYR A 161 6.22 -0.12 -8.33
CA TYR A 161 5.77 -1.30 -7.61
C TYR A 161 4.24 -1.30 -7.59
N MET A 162 3.62 -2.48 -7.72
CA MET A 162 2.18 -2.64 -7.61
C MET A 162 1.84 -4.03 -7.07
N ASN A 163 1.16 -4.08 -5.92
CA ASN A 163 0.55 -5.31 -5.42
C ASN A 163 -0.94 -5.09 -5.17
N CYS A 164 -1.75 -6.11 -5.45
CA CYS A 164 -3.21 -6.03 -5.42
C CYS A 164 -3.82 -7.06 -4.49
N ALA A 165 -4.86 -6.65 -3.77
CA ALA A 165 -5.60 -7.45 -2.81
C ALA A 165 -7.10 -7.48 -3.18
N PRO A 166 -7.74 -8.67 -3.17
CA PRO A 166 -9.19 -8.78 -3.26
C PRO A 166 -9.82 -8.24 -1.99
N VAL A 167 -10.85 -7.41 -2.12
CA VAL A 167 -11.59 -6.86 -0.98
C VAL A 167 -13.09 -7.04 -1.17
N THR A 168 -13.81 -7.11 -0.05
CA THR A 168 -15.27 -7.05 -0.02
C THR A 168 -15.67 -5.86 0.86
N LEU A 169 -16.17 -4.82 0.21
CA LEU A 169 -16.67 -3.60 0.83
C LEU A 169 -18.05 -3.84 1.45
N THR A 170 -18.22 -3.48 2.72
CA THR A 170 -19.42 -3.79 3.51
C THR A 170 -19.95 -2.57 4.28
N GLY A 171 -21.21 -2.59 4.69
CA GLY A 171 -21.88 -1.47 5.37
C GLY A 171 -23.03 -0.90 4.52
N THR A 172 -23.33 0.38 4.70
CA THR A 172 -24.30 1.11 3.87
C THR A 172 -23.57 1.70 2.67
N GLY A 173 -23.83 1.18 1.47
CA GLY A 173 -23.20 1.69 0.24
C GLY A 173 -23.71 3.07 -0.16
N GLY A 174 -22.81 3.90 -0.69
CA GLY A 174 -23.15 5.18 -1.32
C GLY A 174 -23.09 5.14 -2.86
N ASP A 175 -23.26 6.31 -3.47
CA ASP A 175 -23.40 6.45 -4.92
C ASP A 175 -22.11 6.17 -5.70
N LYS A 176 -22.24 5.52 -6.87
CA LYS A 176 -21.10 5.24 -7.76
C LYS A 176 -20.36 6.50 -8.20
N SER A 177 -21.06 7.62 -8.35
CA SER A 177 -20.47 8.92 -8.67
C SER A 177 -19.42 9.38 -7.66
N ASN A 178 -19.52 8.96 -6.39
CA ASN A 178 -18.54 9.32 -5.37
C ASN A 178 -17.20 8.62 -5.66
N TRP A 179 -17.23 7.33 -6.02
CA TRP A 179 -16.04 6.61 -6.52
C TRP A 179 -15.53 7.19 -7.84
N GLU A 180 -16.41 7.52 -8.79
CA GLU A 180 -16.00 8.12 -10.08
C GLU A 180 -15.35 9.50 -9.91
N SER A 181 -15.73 10.25 -8.87
CA SER A 181 -15.17 11.57 -8.53
C SER A 181 -13.78 11.54 -7.87
N LEU A 182 -13.34 10.37 -7.39
CA LEU A 182 -11.99 10.21 -6.85
C LEU A 182 -10.93 10.43 -7.94
N PRO A 183 -9.71 10.87 -7.61
CA PRO A 183 -8.63 10.99 -8.58
C PRO A 183 -8.27 9.65 -9.21
N ASP A 184 -7.81 9.69 -10.46
CA ASP A 184 -7.19 8.52 -11.07
C ASP A 184 -5.79 8.27 -10.49
N MET A 185 -5.44 7.00 -10.32
CA MET A 185 -4.14 6.56 -9.82
C MET A 185 -3.01 6.97 -10.77
N VAL A 186 -1.91 7.48 -10.21
CA VAL A 186 -0.70 7.75 -10.98
C VAL A 186 -0.03 6.45 -11.40
N VAL A 187 0.29 6.36 -12.69
CA VAL A 187 1.17 5.33 -13.26
C VAL A 187 2.42 6.04 -13.78
N ALA A 188 3.60 5.53 -13.44
CA ALA A 188 4.90 6.09 -13.79
C ALA A 188 5.89 4.98 -14.15
N ASN A 189 7.03 5.34 -14.73
CA ASN A 189 8.22 4.49 -14.90
C ASN A 189 8.05 3.19 -15.72
N ILE A 190 6.86 2.93 -16.28
CA ILE A 190 6.55 1.78 -17.16
C ILE A 190 5.95 2.23 -18.49
N ALA A 191 5.85 1.35 -19.48
CA ALA A 191 5.23 1.64 -20.77
C ALA A 191 3.79 1.09 -20.88
N PRO A 192 2.82 1.84 -21.44
CA PRO A 192 2.81 3.29 -21.64
C PRO A 192 2.28 4.02 -20.39
N ALA A 193 3.15 4.62 -19.59
CA ALA A 193 2.77 5.54 -18.51
C ALA A 193 2.67 7.00 -19.00
N ASN A 194 2.22 7.25 -20.24
CA ASN A 194 2.19 8.57 -20.89
C ASN A 194 3.52 9.35 -20.88
N GLY A 195 4.66 8.67 -20.70
CA GLY A 195 5.97 9.33 -20.52
C GLY A 195 6.17 9.95 -19.13
N CYS A 196 5.37 9.58 -18.14
CA CYS A 196 5.62 9.88 -16.73
C CYS A 196 6.84 9.11 -16.23
N VAL A 197 7.91 9.84 -15.93
CA VAL A 197 9.16 9.29 -15.36
C VAL A 197 9.53 10.10 -14.13
N THR A 198 9.84 9.39 -13.04
CA THR A 198 10.27 9.96 -11.75
C THR A 198 11.74 10.38 -11.76
N VAL A 199 12.12 11.30 -10.87
CA VAL A 199 13.50 11.75 -10.67
C VAL A 199 14.08 11.10 -9.42
N GLU A 200 15.31 10.58 -9.50
CA GLU A 200 15.97 9.92 -8.36
C GLU A 200 16.25 10.88 -7.19
N GLY A 201 16.22 10.30 -5.97
CA GLY A 201 16.54 10.97 -4.72
C GLY A 201 15.37 11.72 -4.08
N GLN A 202 14.20 11.74 -4.72
CA GLN A 202 13.04 12.51 -4.29
C GLN A 202 11.98 11.67 -3.57
N ASP A 203 11.34 12.26 -2.58
CA ASP A 203 9.97 11.91 -2.19
C ASP A 203 9.02 12.74 -3.08
N TYR A 204 7.88 12.20 -3.51
CA TYR A 204 7.04 12.81 -4.55
C TYR A 204 5.71 13.33 -4.00
N ALA A 205 5.33 14.54 -4.43
CA ALA A 205 3.97 15.03 -4.32
C ALA A 205 3.16 14.60 -5.56
N TYR A 206 1.99 14.01 -5.32
CA TYR A 206 1.08 13.60 -6.39
C TYR A 206 0.30 14.82 -6.93
N PRO A 207 0.09 14.96 -8.25
CA PRO A 207 -0.75 16.03 -8.81
C PRO A 207 -2.18 16.00 -8.29
N ASN A 208 -2.69 14.81 -7.96
CA ASN A 208 -3.99 14.58 -7.33
C ASN A 208 -3.86 13.52 -6.22
N PRO A 209 -3.54 13.92 -4.98
CA PRO A 209 -3.33 12.96 -3.89
C PRO A 209 -4.66 12.46 -3.26
N GLY A 210 -5.80 13.07 -3.64
CA GLY A 210 -7.11 12.78 -3.06
C GLY A 210 -7.38 13.56 -1.78
N LYS A 211 -8.45 13.18 -1.06
CA LYS A 211 -8.86 13.84 0.20
C LYS A 211 -8.09 13.34 1.43
N SER A 212 -7.42 12.20 1.33
CA SER A 212 -6.70 11.55 2.44
C SER A 212 -5.23 11.44 2.09
N VAL A 213 -4.39 12.18 2.80
CA VAL A 213 -2.95 12.30 2.51
C VAL A 213 -2.15 12.26 3.82
N ASP A 214 -1.24 11.31 3.91
CA ASP A 214 -0.18 11.29 4.94
C ASP A 214 1.10 11.86 4.33
N ILE A 215 1.82 12.73 5.05
CA ILE A 215 3.13 13.25 4.62
C ILE A 215 4.19 12.80 5.63
N PHE A 216 5.08 11.90 5.20
CA PHE A 216 6.23 11.43 6.01
C PHE A 216 7.58 11.77 5.36
N ALA A 217 7.60 12.61 4.34
CA ALA A 217 8.84 13.17 3.78
C ALA A 217 9.65 13.92 4.85
N SER A 218 10.96 13.63 4.90
CA SER A 218 11.92 14.32 5.78
C SER A 218 12.46 15.64 5.20
N GLY A 219 12.03 16.00 3.99
CA GLY A 219 12.46 17.17 3.25
C GLY A 219 11.37 17.62 2.26
N ALA A 220 11.74 18.50 1.33
CA ALA A 220 10.80 18.97 0.31
C ALA A 220 10.33 17.83 -0.60
N LEU A 221 9.02 17.77 -0.86
CA LEU A 221 8.44 16.90 -1.87
C LEU A 221 8.73 17.47 -3.27
N SER A 222 9.12 16.59 -4.20
CA SER A 222 9.21 16.93 -5.62
C SER A 222 7.84 16.73 -6.27
N PRO A 223 7.27 17.73 -6.94
CA PRO A 223 6.09 17.48 -7.78
C PRO A 223 6.45 16.50 -8.89
N LEU A 224 5.52 15.61 -9.23
CA LEU A 224 5.64 14.79 -10.44
C LEU A 224 5.49 15.66 -11.70
N GLY A 225 6.10 15.22 -12.81
CA GLY A 225 6.00 15.93 -14.09
C GLY A 225 4.57 15.95 -14.64
N ALA A 226 4.24 16.94 -15.47
CA ALA A 226 2.87 17.17 -15.98
C ALA A 226 2.23 15.97 -16.71
N ASN A 227 3.04 15.03 -17.20
CA ASN A 227 2.57 13.79 -17.85
C ASN A 227 2.08 12.71 -16.85
N CYS A 228 2.32 12.88 -15.55
CA CYS A 228 1.99 11.94 -14.48
C CYS A 228 0.55 12.08 -13.96
N GLY A 229 -0.38 12.36 -14.88
CA GLY A 229 -1.73 12.83 -14.57
C GLY A 229 -1.75 14.35 -14.40
N ALA A 230 -2.56 15.03 -15.22
CA ALA A 230 -2.85 16.44 -15.01
C ALA A 230 -3.60 16.61 -13.68
N ALA A 231 -3.38 17.73 -12.98
CA ALA A 231 -4.24 18.10 -11.87
C ALA A 231 -5.71 18.13 -12.36
N ALA A 232 -6.57 17.38 -11.69
CA ALA A 232 -8.00 17.37 -11.92
C ALA A 232 -8.52 18.77 -11.60
N SER A 233 -8.70 19.57 -12.65
CA SER A 233 -9.25 20.91 -12.52
C SER A 233 -10.59 20.81 -11.80
N PRO A 234 -10.82 21.55 -10.70
CA PRO A 234 -12.13 21.53 -10.06
C PRO A 234 -13.14 22.00 -11.10
N ALA A 235 -14.13 21.15 -11.38
CA ALA A 235 -15.25 21.48 -12.25
C ALA A 235 -16.12 22.54 -11.56
N SER A 236 -15.70 23.80 -11.65
CA SER A 236 -16.45 24.92 -11.10
C SER A 236 -17.71 25.14 -11.94
N GLY A 237 -18.83 24.59 -11.48
CA GLY A 237 -20.16 25.00 -11.89
C GLY A 237 -20.31 26.52 -11.74
N SER A 238 -21.00 27.14 -12.71
CA SER A 238 -21.01 28.59 -12.91
C SER A 238 -22.05 29.33 -12.06
N GLY A 239 -21.81 30.62 -11.78
CA GLY A 239 -22.86 31.54 -11.31
C GLY A 239 -22.35 32.80 -10.59
N GLY A 240 -22.16 33.91 -11.32
CA GLY A 240 -21.85 35.22 -10.69
C GLY A 240 -21.43 36.31 -11.68
N SER A 241 -22.39 37.06 -12.22
CA SER A 241 -22.17 38.12 -13.23
C SER A 241 -21.66 39.44 -12.64
N GLY A 242 -20.77 40.15 -13.35
CA GLY A 242 -20.60 41.61 -13.15
C GLY A 242 -19.32 42.26 -13.70
N GLY A 243 -19.46 43.18 -14.67
CA GLY A 243 -18.64 44.41 -14.70
C GLY A 243 -17.44 44.53 -15.65
N SER A 244 -17.71 44.72 -16.95
CA SER A 244 -17.13 45.76 -17.85
C SER A 244 -15.62 46.11 -17.87
N GLY A 245 -15.04 46.05 -19.09
CA GLY A 245 -14.18 47.14 -19.62
C GLY A 245 -12.82 46.77 -20.22
N GLY A 246 -12.60 47.04 -21.51
CA GLY A 246 -11.26 47.00 -22.14
C GLY A 246 -11.27 46.63 -23.63
N SER A 247 -11.29 47.61 -24.53
CA SER A 247 -11.39 47.42 -25.99
C SER A 247 -10.04 47.12 -26.68
N GLY A 248 -10.07 46.40 -27.81
CA GLY A 248 -8.92 46.20 -28.70
C GLY A 248 -9.33 45.61 -30.05
N SER A 249 -9.71 46.47 -31.01
CA SER A 249 -10.25 46.06 -32.32
C SER A 249 -9.19 45.52 -33.29
N SER A 250 -9.59 44.58 -34.15
CA SER A 250 -9.14 44.48 -35.55
C SER A 250 -10.20 43.78 -36.40
N ALA A 251 -10.35 44.21 -37.66
CA ALA A 251 -11.54 44.02 -38.48
C ALA A 251 -11.53 42.73 -39.34
N PRO A 252 -12.70 42.26 -39.84
CA PRO A 252 -12.83 41.01 -40.58
C PRO A 252 -12.70 41.18 -42.11
N THR A 253 -12.39 40.09 -42.82
CA THR A 253 -12.60 39.96 -44.27
C THR A 253 -13.71 38.96 -44.58
N THR A 254 -14.59 39.35 -45.49
CA THR A 254 -15.83 38.66 -45.86
C THR A 254 -15.67 37.65 -47.00
N ALA A 255 -16.42 36.55 -46.93
CA ALA A 255 -16.92 35.82 -48.10
C ALA A 255 -18.33 35.26 -47.78
N ALA A 256 -19.23 35.24 -48.77
CA ALA A 256 -20.68 35.18 -48.52
C ALA A 256 -21.39 33.87 -48.91
N VAL A 257 -22.28 33.46 -48.00
CA VAL A 257 -23.59 32.77 -48.14
C VAL A 257 -24.09 32.35 -49.54
N ALA A 258 -24.49 31.07 -49.69
CA ALA A 258 -25.83 30.65 -50.20
C ALA A 258 -26.09 29.10 -50.05
N PRO A 259 -27.30 28.65 -49.63
CA PRO A 259 -27.76 27.24 -49.59
C PRO A 259 -28.94 26.98 -50.59
N PRO A 260 -29.75 25.90 -50.52
CA PRO A 260 -29.51 24.44 -50.41
C PRO A 260 -30.26 23.64 -51.54
N SER A 261 -30.60 22.36 -51.30
CA SER A 261 -31.73 21.54 -51.87
C SER A 261 -31.33 20.35 -52.81
N PRO A 262 -32.20 19.36 -53.16
CA PRO A 262 -31.90 17.92 -52.97
C PRO A 262 -32.15 17.03 -54.21
N SER A 263 -32.07 15.69 -54.09
CA SER A 263 -32.81 14.61 -54.83
C SER A 263 -32.06 13.24 -54.70
N THR A 264 -32.65 12.14 -54.17
CA THR A 264 -33.40 11.03 -54.85
C THR A 264 -32.64 10.35 -56.03
N THR A 265 -32.58 9.02 -56.25
CA THR A 265 -33.51 7.87 -56.02
C THR A 265 -32.82 6.48 -56.02
N LEU A 266 -33.29 5.53 -55.18
CA LEU A 266 -33.63 4.07 -55.39
C LEU A 266 -32.74 3.12 -56.27
N ALA A 267 -32.79 1.77 -56.18
CA ALA A 267 -33.90 0.85 -55.83
C ALA A 267 -33.49 -0.57 -55.33
N GLY A 268 -34.47 -1.30 -54.75
CA GLY A 268 -34.47 -2.75 -54.45
C GLY A 268 -34.23 -3.09 -52.96
N GLY A 269 -35.12 -3.72 -52.17
CA GLY A 269 -36.28 -4.59 -52.45
C GLY A 269 -35.94 -6.02 -51.98
N VAL A 270 -36.59 -6.63 -50.97
CA VAL A 270 -37.98 -7.14 -50.95
C VAL A 270 -38.54 -7.21 -49.51
N PHE A 271 -39.87 -7.04 -49.37
CA PHE A 271 -40.67 -7.23 -48.14
C PHE A 271 -41.33 -8.63 -48.09
N ILE A 272 -41.62 -9.14 -46.89
CA ILE A 272 -42.83 -9.94 -46.59
C ILE A 272 -43.38 -9.50 -45.22
N GLU A 273 -44.69 -9.26 -45.14
CA GLU A 273 -45.44 -8.79 -43.96
C GLU A 273 -46.11 -9.93 -43.15
N PRO A 274 -46.64 -9.66 -41.93
CA PRO A 274 -47.15 -10.69 -41.02
C PRO A 274 -48.65 -11.00 -41.19
N SER A 275 -49.09 -12.14 -40.64
CA SER A 275 -50.51 -12.49 -40.46
C SER A 275 -50.86 -12.69 -38.98
N LYS A 276 -52.14 -12.49 -38.62
CA LYS A 276 -52.64 -12.26 -37.24
C LYS A 276 -53.95 -13.05 -36.99
N SER A 277 -54.44 -13.02 -35.74
CA SER A 277 -55.73 -13.58 -35.22
C SER A 277 -55.73 -15.11 -34.95
N ALA A 278 -56.33 -15.69 -33.88
CA ALA A 278 -57.02 -15.23 -32.64
C ALA A 278 -56.94 -16.39 -31.57
N ALA A 279 -57.51 -16.41 -30.35
CA ALA A 279 -58.49 -15.56 -29.63
C ALA A 279 -58.18 -15.42 -28.10
N SER A 280 -59.04 -15.88 -27.15
CA SER A 280 -58.90 -15.65 -25.68
C SER A 280 -59.48 -16.80 -24.78
N PRO A 281 -59.76 -16.68 -23.45
CA PRO A 281 -59.27 -17.59 -22.37
C PRO A 281 -60.41 -18.47 -21.73
N PRO A 282 -60.26 -19.24 -20.61
CA PRO A 282 -60.06 -18.71 -19.24
C PRO A 282 -59.42 -19.66 -18.16
N ALA A 283 -59.43 -19.16 -16.90
CA ALA A 283 -59.60 -19.87 -15.61
C ALA A 283 -58.40 -20.51 -14.87
N ALA A 284 -58.42 -20.31 -13.54
CA ALA A 284 -57.48 -20.86 -12.56
C ALA A 284 -58.02 -22.14 -11.91
N THR A 285 -57.13 -23.00 -11.42
CA THR A 285 -57.44 -24.11 -10.49
C THR A 285 -56.38 -24.26 -9.40
N THR A 286 -56.75 -25.01 -8.36
CA THR A 286 -56.23 -24.92 -6.99
C THR A 286 -55.08 -25.87 -6.64
N GLN A 287 -54.29 -25.42 -5.65
CA GLN A 287 -53.48 -26.19 -4.70
C GLN A 287 -54.06 -27.58 -4.31
N PRO A 288 -53.17 -28.57 -4.08
CA PRO A 288 -53.23 -29.36 -2.85
C PRO A 288 -52.05 -29.11 -1.89
N ALA A 289 -52.27 -29.34 -0.59
CA ALA A 289 -51.29 -29.09 0.47
C ALA A 289 -50.60 -30.37 0.97
N ALA A 290 -49.40 -30.19 1.53
CA ALA A 290 -48.76 -30.99 2.58
C ALA A 290 -48.54 -32.51 2.38
N ALA A 291 -47.26 -32.88 2.32
CA ALA A 291 -46.76 -34.12 2.93
C ALA A 291 -45.57 -33.76 3.83
N GLN A 292 -45.55 -34.24 5.08
CA GLN A 292 -44.51 -33.92 6.06
C GLN A 292 -43.25 -34.79 5.87
N PRO A 293 -42.06 -34.29 6.26
CA PRO A 293 -40.82 -35.06 6.14
C PRO A 293 -40.75 -36.20 7.17
N VAL A 294 -40.41 -37.39 6.69
CA VAL A 294 -40.08 -38.54 7.55
C VAL A 294 -38.67 -38.34 8.10
N ALA A 295 -38.52 -38.39 9.43
CA ALA A 295 -37.22 -38.28 10.08
C ALA A 295 -36.49 -39.63 10.08
N SER A 296 -35.29 -39.66 9.51
CA SER A 296 -34.36 -40.80 9.55
C SER A 296 -33.13 -40.45 10.39
N GLN A 297 -32.88 -41.19 11.46
CA GLN A 297 -31.75 -40.96 12.37
C GLN A 297 -30.39 -41.29 11.73
N PRO A 298 -29.35 -40.49 12.00
CA PRO A 298 -27.97 -40.95 12.05
C PRO A 298 -27.59 -41.35 13.49
N SER A 299 -26.86 -42.45 13.63
CA SER A 299 -26.41 -43.01 14.92
C SER A 299 -25.16 -42.31 15.49
N THR A 300 -25.14 -42.13 16.81
CA THR A 300 -24.03 -41.51 17.55
C THR A 300 -22.93 -42.52 17.92
N PRO A 301 -21.65 -42.27 17.62
CA PRO A 301 -20.53 -42.98 18.25
C PRO A 301 -20.32 -42.56 19.71
N LYS A 302 -20.00 -43.54 20.55
CA LYS A 302 -19.90 -43.45 22.01
C LYS A 302 -18.48 -43.06 22.45
N SER A 303 -18.33 -41.99 23.24
CA SER A 303 -17.05 -41.63 23.87
C SER A 303 -16.82 -42.43 25.17
N PRO A 304 -15.61 -42.94 25.47
CA PRO A 304 -15.27 -43.54 26.75
C PRO A 304 -14.75 -42.50 27.76
N ALA A 305 -15.16 -42.63 29.03
CA ALA A 305 -14.69 -41.79 30.14
C ALA A 305 -13.69 -42.53 31.03
N VAL A 306 -12.61 -41.87 31.46
CA VAL A 306 -11.74 -42.32 32.56
C VAL A 306 -11.28 -41.13 33.42
N GLN A 307 -11.87 -41.07 34.63
CA GLN A 307 -11.35 -40.66 35.96
C GLN A 307 -10.25 -39.58 36.13
N SER A 308 -10.51 -38.67 37.08
CA SER A 308 -9.54 -37.78 37.75
C SER A 308 -8.61 -38.52 38.72
N PRO A 309 -7.55 -37.87 39.23
CA PRO A 309 -7.64 -37.28 40.57
C PRO A 309 -7.22 -35.79 40.65
N ALA A 310 -7.35 -35.18 41.84
CA ALA A 310 -7.27 -33.74 42.08
C ALA A 310 -5.98 -33.26 42.79
N VAL A 311 -5.74 -31.93 42.81
CA VAL A 311 -5.52 -31.05 43.99
C VAL A 311 -4.83 -29.71 43.60
N GLN A 312 -5.22 -28.62 44.30
CA GLN A 312 -4.79 -27.19 44.26
C GLN A 312 -3.32 -26.94 44.74
N PRO A 313 -2.77 -25.68 44.88
CA PRO A 313 -3.41 -24.35 44.87
C PRO A 313 -2.79 -23.15 44.09
N SER A 314 -3.66 -22.16 43.89
CA SER A 314 -3.54 -20.69 43.71
C SER A 314 -2.21 -19.92 43.85
N GLN A 315 -2.03 -18.92 42.98
CA GLN A 315 -1.51 -17.56 43.27
C GLN A 315 -2.22 -16.53 42.35
N THR A 316 -3.17 -15.73 42.83
CA THR A 316 -3.07 -14.33 43.32
C THR A 316 -2.67 -13.26 42.28
N GLN A 317 -3.69 -12.49 41.86
CA GLN A 317 -3.61 -11.20 41.16
C GLN A 317 -3.21 -10.05 42.12
N PRO A 318 -2.43 -9.05 41.67
CA PRO A 318 -2.39 -7.71 42.27
C PRO A 318 -3.16 -6.64 41.47
N ALA A 319 -3.46 -5.51 42.13
CA ALA A 319 -4.32 -4.42 41.65
C ALA A 319 -3.55 -3.25 41.00
N ALA A 320 -4.28 -2.18 40.62
CA ALA A 320 -3.79 -1.02 39.88
C ALA A 320 -3.29 0.16 40.77
N GLN A 321 -2.68 1.15 40.10
CA GLN A 321 -2.17 2.47 40.57
C GLN A 321 -0.87 2.51 41.41
N PRO A 322 -0.14 3.65 41.44
CA PRO A 322 -0.20 4.86 40.59
C PRO A 322 1.14 5.17 39.86
N ALA A 323 1.18 6.24 39.05
CA ALA A 323 2.40 6.71 38.38
C ALA A 323 3.33 7.51 39.32
N PRO A 324 4.67 7.43 39.13
CA PRO A 324 5.60 8.43 39.65
C PRO A 324 6.51 9.07 38.58
N SER A 325 6.44 10.39 38.56
CA SER A 325 7.50 11.41 38.43
C SER A 325 8.89 11.08 37.85
N ILE A 326 9.31 11.97 36.95
CA ILE A 326 10.70 12.17 36.50
C ILE A 326 11.58 12.56 37.70
N SER A 327 12.75 11.93 37.84
CA SER A 327 13.87 12.48 38.62
C SER A 327 15.20 12.20 37.93
N GLY A 328 15.97 13.25 37.65
CA GLY A 328 17.30 13.14 37.07
C GLY A 328 18.33 12.83 38.16
N GLY A 329 19.25 11.91 37.89
CA GLY A 329 20.37 11.60 38.78
C GLY A 329 21.59 11.20 37.96
N SER A 330 22.63 12.02 38.00
CA SER A 330 23.92 11.69 37.37
C SER A 330 24.62 10.60 38.18
N GLY A 331 24.61 9.38 37.66
CA GLY A 331 25.33 8.24 38.22
C GLY A 331 25.85 7.34 37.11
N THR A 332 27.07 6.83 37.24
CA THR A 332 27.68 5.93 36.27
C THR A 332 27.00 4.56 36.35
N SER A 333 25.94 4.38 35.56
CA SER A 333 25.21 3.13 35.45
C SER A 333 26.10 2.02 34.88
N GLY A 334 26.28 0.98 35.69
CA GLY A 334 26.95 -0.25 35.28
C GLY A 334 26.10 -1.06 34.29
N ALA A 335 26.74 -2.05 33.67
CA ALA A 335 26.05 -3.06 32.89
C ALA A 335 25.28 -4.03 33.81
N PHE A 336 24.10 -4.46 33.38
CA PHE A 336 23.40 -5.61 33.94
C PHE A 336 23.89 -6.90 33.27
N ALA A 337 23.76 -8.05 33.92
CA ALA A 337 24.01 -9.33 33.27
C ALA A 337 22.97 -9.57 32.16
N ALA A 338 23.40 -10.12 31.02
CA ALA A 338 22.48 -10.51 29.96
C ALA A 338 21.51 -11.58 30.47
N GLY A 339 20.22 -11.43 30.21
CA GLY A 339 19.17 -12.30 30.76
C GLY A 339 18.72 -11.96 32.18
N ALA A 340 19.34 -10.98 32.86
CA ALA A 340 18.85 -10.52 34.17
C ALA A 340 17.48 -9.82 34.03
N ALA A 341 16.58 -10.06 34.98
CA ALA A 341 15.23 -9.50 34.96
C ALA A 341 15.25 -7.96 34.93
N CYS A 342 14.31 -7.37 34.19
CA CYS A 342 14.17 -5.93 34.03
C CYS A 342 12.70 -5.51 33.96
N SER A 343 12.43 -4.27 34.37
CA SER A 343 11.12 -3.62 34.27
C SER A 343 11.31 -2.10 34.42
N PRO A 344 10.61 -1.26 33.65
CA PRO A 344 9.57 -1.60 32.67
C PRO A 344 10.14 -2.14 31.35
N GLU A 345 9.29 -2.87 30.61
CA GLU A 345 9.58 -3.36 29.27
C GLU A 345 9.97 -2.22 28.32
N GLY A 346 10.99 -2.44 27.48
CA GLY A 346 11.48 -1.45 26.52
C GLY A 346 12.43 -0.40 27.09
N GLN A 347 12.67 -0.36 28.41
CA GLN A 347 13.62 0.55 29.05
C GLN A 347 15.05 0.38 28.50
N TRP A 348 15.77 1.48 28.33
CA TRP A 348 17.17 1.51 27.95
C TRP A 348 18.08 1.68 29.17
N ASN A 349 19.29 1.14 29.10
CA ASN A 349 20.38 1.44 30.03
C ASN A 349 21.60 1.89 29.22
N CYS A 350 21.97 3.15 29.31
CA CYS A 350 23.22 3.67 28.73
C CYS A 350 24.37 3.45 29.73
N ILE A 351 25.46 2.83 29.27
CA ILE A 351 26.58 2.36 30.10
C ILE A 351 27.84 3.12 29.68
N GLY A 352 28.43 3.87 30.61
CA GLY A 352 29.66 4.64 30.38
C GLY A 352 29.58 5.70 29.27
N GLY A 353 28.38 5.97 28.74
CA GLY A 353 28.16 6.87 27.61
C GLY A 353 28.51 6.31 26.23
N THR A 354 29.11 5.12 26.13
CA THR A 354 29.58 4.52 24.84
C THR A 354 28.94 3.18 24.50
N SER A 355 28.18 2.60 25.42
CA SER A 355 27.52 1.30 25.27
C SER A 355 26.10 1.36 25.81
N PHE A 356 25.26 0.38 25.47
CA PHE A 356 23.89 0.31 25.94
C PHE A 356 23.38 -1.13 26.13
N GLN A 357 22.27 -1.25 26.85
CA GLN A 357 21.40 -2.42 26.91
C GLN A 357 19.95 -1.98 26.76
N ARG A 358 19.08 -2.91 26.35
CA ARG A 358 17.62 -2.71 26.33
C ARG A 358 16.92 -3.83 27.11
N CYS A 359 15.90 -3.46 27.85
CA CYS A 359 14.96 -4.38 28.48
C CYS A 359 14.00 -4.91 27.41
N GLY A 360 14.00 -6.22 27.20
CA GLY A 360 13.18 -6.89 26.20
C GLY A 360 12.67 -8.24 26.71
N SER A 361 11.37 -8.49 26.57
CA SER A 361 10.70 -9.67 27.15
C SER A 361 10.95 -9.84 28.66
N GLY A 362 11.05 -8.73 29.40
CA GLY A 362 11.35 -8.73 30.83
C GLY A 362 12.80 -9.08 31.20
N ALA A 363 13.74 -9.15 30.23
CA ALA A 363 15.15 -9.40 30.48
C ALA A 363 16.09 -8.38 29.80
N TRP A 364 17.23 -8.08 30.42
CA TRP A 364 18.26 -7.21 29.83
C TRP A 364 19.00 -7.91 28.68
N SER A 365 19.15 -7.19 27.57
CA SER A 365 20.02 -7.61 26.46
C SER A 365 21.49 -7.75 26.89
N ALA A 366 22.31 -8.41 26.06
CA ALA A 366 23.76 -8.23 26.14
C ALA A 366 24.15 -6.76 25.94
N VAL A 367 25.32 -6.37 26.46
CA VAL A 367 25.88 -5.03 26.27
C VAL A 367 26.27 -4.85 24.81
N GLN A 368 25.76 -3.80 24.18
CA GLN A 368 26.07 -3.42 22.80
C GLN A 368 26.83 -2.10 22.78
N ALA A 369 27.82 -1.95 21.89
CA ALA A 369 28.49 -0.67 21.69
C ALA A 369 27.61 0.28 20.89
N LEU A 370 27.69 1.58 21.17
CA LEU A 370 27.16 2.62 20.29
C LEU A 370 28.01 2.72 19.01
N ALA A 371 27.44 3.33 17.98
CA ALA A 371 28.18 3.67 16.76
C ALA A 371 29.37 4.59 17.07
N ALA A 372 30.49 4.37 16.37
CA ALA A 372 31.69 5.20 16.51
C ALA A 372 31.37 6.68 16.24
N GLY A 373 31.87 7.56 17.11
CA GLY A 373 31.57 9.00 17.04
C GLY A 373 30.21 9.40 17.66
N THR A 374 29.54 8.50 18.38
CA THR A 374 28.32 8.82 19.15
C THR A 374 28.47 8.49 20.63
N SER A 375 27.67 9.15 21.47
CA SER A 375 27.61 8.93 22.92
C SER A 375 26.18 9.07 23.42
N CYS A 376 25.80 8.31 24.46
CA CYS A 376 24.53 8.49 25.16
C CYS A 376 24.71 9.09 26.56
N THR A 377 23.64 9.63 27.14
CA THR A 377 23.65 10.05 28.56
C THR A 377 23.57 8.82 29.44
N ALA A 378 24.59 8.58 30.28
CA ALA A 378 24.61 7.43 31.19
C ALA A 378 23.40 7.44 32.14
N GLY A 379 22.72 6.30 32.24
CA GLY A 379 21.55 6.09 33.07
C GLY A 379 20.56 5.12 32.45
N GLN A 380 19.54 4.74 33.22
CA GLN A 380 18.35 4.09 32.68
C GLN A 380 17.33 5.14 32.19
N SER A 381 16.66 4.91 31.07
CA SER A 381 15.68 5.83 30.51
C SER A 381 14.66 5.14 29.61
N ALA A 382 13.47 5.74 29.43
CA ALA A 382 12.46 5.23 28.50
C ALA A 382 12.87 5.38 27.02
N ALA A 383 13.76 6.33 26.72
CA ALA A 383 14.35 6.54 25.39
C ALA A 383 15.87 6.80 25.54
N ILE A 384 16.68 6.22 24.65
CA ILE A 384 18.14 6.42 24.65
C ILE A 384 18.51 7.68 23.86
N ASN A 385 18.97 8.71 24.57
CA ASN A 385 19.42 9.97 23.96
C ASN A 385 20.85 9.80 23.43
N ILE A 386 20.99 9.43 22.16
CA ILE A 386 22.28 9.30 21.45
C ILE A 386 22.60 10.62 20.74
N VAL A 387 23.78 11.18 20.99
CA VAL A 387 24.30 12.41 20.36
C VAL A 387 25.64 12.16 19.68
N ALA A 388 25.94 12.93 18.64
CA ALA A 388 27.26 12.87 17.99
C ALA A 388 28.34 13.50 18.90
N THR A 389 29.40 12.77 19.19
CA THR A 389 30.58 13.34 19.87
C THR A 389 31.32 14.27 18.90
N LYS A 390 31.62 15.50 19.32
CA LYS A 390 32.41 16.43 18.51
C LYS A 390 33.75 15.80 18.13
N ALA A 391 33.96 15.54 16.83
CA ALA A 391 35.23 15.09 16.30
C ALA A 391 36.33 16.10 16.69
N ARG A 392 37.30 15.65 17.49
CA ARG A 392 38.48 16.45 17.82
C ARG A 392 39.29 16.60 16.53
N ARG A 393 39.26 17.79 15.91
CA ARG A 393 39.99 18.06 14.67
C ARG A 393 41.48 17.80 14.89
N VAL A 394 41.97 16.65 14.44
CA VAL A 394 43.39 16.37 14.34
C VAL A 394 43.88 17.18 13.15
N ALA A 395 44.48 18.34 13.42
CA ALA A 395 45.15 19.13 12.39
C ALA A 395 46.38 18.33 11.91
N VAL A 396 46.29 17.78 10.69
CA VAL A 396 47.44 17.16 10.02
C VAL A 396 48.20 18.29 9.30
N PRO A 397 49.41 18.66 9.73
CA PRO A 397 50.18 19.69 9.06
C PRO A 397 50.72 19.15 7.73
N PHE A 398 50.23 19.68 6.61
CA PHE A 398 50.91 19.52 5.33
C PHE A 398 52.25 20.26 5.40
N ARG A 399 53.35 19.53 5.27
CA ARG A 399 54.65 20.12 4.92
C ARG A 399 54.67 20.35 3.41
N ALA A 400 55.03 21.58 3.03
CA ALA A 400 55.43 21.92 1.67
C ALA A 400 56.87 21.45 1.40
#